data_AF-A0A077B110-F1
#
_entry.id   AF-A0A077B110-F1
#
_cell.length_a   1.000
_cell.length_b   1.000
_cell.length_c   1.000
_cell.angle_alpha   90.00
_cell.angle_beta   90.00
_cell.angle_gamma   90.00
#
_symmetry.space_group_name_H-M   'P 1'
#
loop_
_entity.id
_entity.type
_entity.pdbx_description
1 polymer ?
#
loop_
_entity_poly.entity_id
_entity_poly.type
_entity_poly.pdbx_seq_one_letter_code
_entity_poly.pdbx_strand_id
1 'polypeptide(L)'
;YALFDKYFKEIGDCVDAQSCSPGTGKDSAHYLLAWYYSWGGAMESAEYPWAWRIGGSSAHQGYQNVMAAYALSETAALQPTSPTGADDWSTSLDRQLEFIEWSQSSDGGIAGGATNSWEGTYAQPPAGTSTFYGLFYDEKPVCTDP
;
A
#
# COMPACT_ATOMS: atom_id res chain seq x y z
N TYR A 1 -8.62 2.86 -0.40
CA TYR A 1 -7.95 2.72 -1.71
C TYR A 1 -6.44 2.74 -1.59
N ALA A 2 -5.83 3.72 -0.91
CA ALA A 2 -4.38 3.76 -0.70
C ALA A 2 -3.81 2.52 0.03
N LEU A 3 -4.63 1.74 0.73
CA LEU A 3 -4.23 0.56 1.51
C LEU A 3 -4.03 -0.72 0.67
N PHE A 4 -4.25 -0.64 -0.65
CA PHE A 4 -4.27 -1.79 -1.55
C PHE A 4 -3.18 -1.68 -2.61
N ASP A 5 -2.68 -2.83 -3.04
CA ASP A 5 -1.82 -2.98 -4.21
C ASP A 5 -2.42 -2.26 -5.45
N LYS A 6 -1.55 -1.73 -6.32
CA LYS A 6 -1.93 -0.95 -7.50
C LYS A 6 -2.97 -1.67 -8.36
N TYR A 7 -2.78 -2.97 -8.60
CA TYR A 7 -3.68 -3.77 -9.43
C TYR A 7 -4.40 -4.85 -8.64
N PHE A 8 -4.55 -4.65 -7.32
CA PHE A 8 -5.18 -5.60 -6.41
C PHE A 8 -4.57 -7.00 -6.52
N LYS A 9 -3.25 -7.09 -6.75
CA LYS A 9 -2.51 -8.34 -6.59
C LYS A 9 -2.41 -8.70 -5.11
N GLU A 10 -2.40 -9.99 -4.82
CA GLU A 10 -2.19 -10.50 -3.47
C GLU A 10 -0.88 -9.93 -2.88
N ILE A 11 -0.90 -9.60 -1.59
CA ILE A 11 0.28 -9.14 -0.88
C ILE A 11 1.10 -10.36 -0.45
N GLY A 12 2.38 -10.34 -0.78
CA GLY A 12 3.34 -11.33 -0.30
C GLY A 12 4.10 -12.00 -1.42
N ASP A 13 5.39 -11.67 -1.56
CA ASP A 13 6.31 -12.26 -2.53
C ASP A 13 5.77 -12.24 -3.98
N CYS A 14 5.03 -11.18 -4.33
CA CYS A 14 4.42 -10.99 -5.63
C CYS A 14 5.48 -10.72 -6.72
N VAL A 15 5.98 -11.80 -7.30
CA VAL A 15 6.95 -11.80 -8.40
C VAL A 15 6.34 -12.41 -9.66
N ASP A 16 6.68 -11.80 -10.78
CA ASP A 16 6.13 -12.00 -12.11
C ASP A 16 4.63 -11.66 -12.17
N ALA A 17 4.31 -10.64 -12.97
CA ALA A 17 2.96 -10.11 -13.12
C ALA A 17 1.93 -11.15 -13.59
N GLN A 18 2.37 -12.20 -14.29
CA GLN A 18 1.52 -13.27 -14.80
C GLN A 18 1.29 -14.38 -13.76
N SER A 19 2.27 -14.66 -12.89
CA SER A 19 2.14 -15.68 -11.85
C SER A 19 1.57 -15.13 -10.55
N CYS A 20 1.80 -13.85 -10.23
CA CYS A 20 1.27 -13.27 -9.00
C CYS A 20 -0.26 -13.27 -9.02
N SER A 21 -0.85 -13.93 -8.03
CA SER A 21 -2.30 -14.13 -7.93
C SER A 21 -3.06 -12.80 -7.84
N PRO A 22 -4.25 -12.70 -8.48
CA PRO A 22 -5.17 -11.64 -8.14
C PRO A 22 -5.67 -11.84 -6.70
N GLY A 23 -5.79 -10.76 -5.95
CA GLY A 23 -6.32 -10.81 -4.60
C GLY A 23 -7.83 -11.11 -4.55
N THR A 24 -8.26 -11.80 -3.50
CA THR A 24 -9.64 -12.03 -3.12
C THR A 24 -9.93 -11.42 -1.74
N GLY A 25 -10.98 -10.59 -1.66
CA GLY A 25 -11.33 -9.92 -0.40
C GLY A 25 -10.32 -8.81 -0.07
N LYS A 26 -9.54 -8.99 1.01
CA LYS A 26 -8.56 -7.99 1.50
C LYS A 26 -7.12 -8.49 1.53
N ASP A 27 -6.83 -9.62 0.89
CA ASP A 27 -5.46 -10.14 0.75
C ASP A 27 -4.55 -9.28 -0.14
N SER A 28 -5.13 -8.38 -0.96
CA SER A 28 -4.42 -7.34 -1.70
C SER A 28 -4.21 -6.04 -0.90
N ALA A 29 -4.65 -6.00 0.37
CA ALA A 29 -4.43 -4.87 1.26
C ALA A 29 -3.13 -5.01 2.04
N HIS A 30 -2.16 -4.12 1.78
CA HIS A 30 -0.94 -4.03 2.59
C HIS A 30 -1.15 -3.18 3.86
N TYR A 31 -2.28 -2.47 3.98
CA TYR A 31 -2.65 -1.63 5.13
C TYR A 31 -1.69 -0.48 5.46
N LEU A 32 -0.91 -0.06 4.47
CA LEU A 32 -0.06 1.15 4.52
C LEU A 32 -0.65 2.23 3.62
N LEU A 33 -0.35 3.50 3.89
CA LEU A 33 -0.64 4.58 2.97
C LEU A 33 0.36 4.53 1.81
N ALA A 34 -0.08 3.97 0.68
CA ALA A 34 0.70 3.97 -0.55
C ALA A 34 0.88 5.39 -1.11
N TRP A 35 1.83 5.54 -2.03
CA TRP A 35 2.13 6.82 -2.69
C TRP A 35 0.91 7.50 -3.32
N TYR A 36 -0.01 6.70 -3.85
CA TYR A 36 -1.26 7.18 -4.43
C TYR A 36 -2.31 6.07 -4.48
N TYR A 37 -3.52 6.51 -4.76
CA TYR A 37 -4.53 5.74 -5.47
C TYR A 37 -5.05 6.62 -6.61
N SER A 38 -5.62 6.01 -7.64
CA SER A 38 -6.17 6.76 -8.78
C SER A 38 -7.44 6.11 -9.32
N TRP A 39 -8.22 6.89 -10.05
CA TRP A 39 -9.46 6.46 -10.67
C TRP A 39 -9.69 7.24 -11.96
N GLY A 40 -10.47 6.65 -12.86
CA GLY A 40 -10.84 7.28 -14.12
C GLY A 40 -12.04 6.61 -14.76
N GLY A 41 -12.52 7.21 -15.84
CA GLY A 41 -13.67 6.70 -16.58
C GLY A 41 -13.86 7.40 -17.91
N ALA A 42 -14.73 6.81 -18.73
CA ALA A 42 -15.17 7.37 -19.98
C ALA A 42 -15.94 8.68 -19.75
N MET A 43 -15.78 9.65 -20.66
CA MET A 43 -16.61 10.84 -20.67
C MET A 43 -18.06 10.49 -21.04
N GLU A 44 -19.01 11.33 -20.65
CA GLU A 44 -20.44 11.11 -20.91
C GLU A 44 -20.77 10.83 -22.39
N SER A 45 -20.04 11.46 -23.32
CA SER A 45 -20.23 11.31 -24.76
C SER A 45 -19.62 10.02 -25.35
N ALA A 46 -19.01 9.15 -24.55
CA ALA A 46 -18.39 7.94 -25.04
C ALA A 46 -19.42 6.90 -25.48
N GLU A 47 -19.20 6.28 -26.63
CA GLU A 47 -20.06 5.19 -27.15
C GLU A 47 -20.11 3.99 -26.20
N TYR A 48 -18.96 3.68 -25.55
CA TYR A 48 -18.83 2.57 -24.61
C TYR A 48 -18.40 3.10 -23.23
N PRO A 49 -19.28 3.10 -22.21
CA PRO A 49 -18.94 3.56 -20.88
C PRO A 49 -17.99 2.57 -20.18
N TRP A 50 -16.98 3.09 -19.50
CA TRP A 50 -16.05 2.32 -18.69
C TRP A 50 -15.55 3.15 -17.51
N ALA A 51 -15.07 2.48 -16.46
CA ALA A 51 -14.41 3.11 -15.32
C ALA A 51 -13.34 2.17 -14.76
N TRP A 52 -12.35 2.74 -14.07
CA TRP A 52 -11.29 1.98 -13.42
C TRP A 52 -10.86 2.64 -12.11
N ARG A 53 -10.26 1.84 -11.24
CA ARG A 53 -9.61 2.26 -9.99
C ARG A 53 -8.31 1.49 -9.83
N ILE A 54 -7.31 2.12 -9.23
CA ILE A 54 -6.06 1.49 -8.81
C ILE A 54 -5.70 1.94 -7.40
N GLY A 55 -5.04 1.07 -6.65
CA GLY A 55 -4.36 1.42 -5.40
C GLY A 55 -2.95 1.95 -5.68
N GLY A 56 -1.99 1.57 -4.84
CA GLY A 56 -0.57 1.81 -5.06
C GLY A 56 0.26 0.72 -4.40
N SER A 57 1.23 0.14 -5.12
CA SER A 57 2.00 -1.00 -4.60
C SER A 57 3.19 -0.59 -3.72
N SER A 58 3.62 0.68 -3.78
CA SER A 58 4.75 1.21 -3.01
C SER A 58 4.26 2.13 -1.90
N ALA A 59 4.76 1.91 -0.69
CA ALA A 59 4.52 2.73 0.49
C ALA A 59 5.84 3.35 0.96
N HIS A 60 5.81 4.64 1.27
CA HIS A 60 6.94 5.40 1.80
C HIS A 60 6.66 5.78 3.26
N GLN A 61 7.65 5.67 4.15
CA GLN A 61 7.48 6.01 5.58
C GLN A 61 6.88 7.41 5.81
N GLY A 62 7.30 8.41 5.02
CA GLY A 62 6.88 9.80 5.20
C GLY A 62 5.40 10.07 4.88
N TYR A 63 4.71 9.11 4.25
CA TYR A 63 3.28 9.20 3.97
C TYR A 63 2.43 8.58 5.07
N GLN A 64 3.03 7.77 5.95
CA GLN A 64 2.28 7.14 7.04
C GLN A 64 1.80 8.22 8.01
N ASN A 65 0.60 8.03 8.57
CA ASN A 65 -0.02 8.95 9.49
C ASN A 65 -0.78 8.17 10.57
N VAL A 66 -0.03 7.73 11.58
CA VAL A 66 -0.56 6.96 12.72
C VAL A 66 -1.60 7.74 13.51
N MET A 67 -1.55 9.08 13.52
CA MET A 67 -2.57 9.90 14.18
C MET A 67 -3.91 9.85 13.43
N ALA A 68 -3.89 9.92 12.10
CA ALA A 68 -5.09 9.78 11.30
C ALA A 68 -5.67 8.36 11.40
N ALA A 69 -4.82 7.33 11.37
CA ALA A 69 -5.26 5.95 11.54
C ALA A 69 -5.95 5.74 12.89
N TYR A 70 -5.34 6.22 13.99
CA TYR A 70 -5.93 6.21 15.33
C TYR A 70 -7.27 6.95 15.39
N ALA A 71 -7.35 8.15 14.81
CA ALA A 71 -8.58 8.92 14.80
C ALA A 71 -9.71 8.18 14.08
N LEU A 72 -9.40 7.56 12.94
CA LEU A 72 -10.39 6.85 12.11
C LEU A 72 -10.76 5.46 12.66
N SER A 73 -9.94 4.87 13.53
CA SER A 73 -10.23 3.58 14.17
C SER A 73 -10.85 3.70 15.57
N GLU A 74 -10.39 4.63 16.41
CA GLU A 74 -10.75 4.68 17.83
C GLU A 74 -11.66 5.86 18.21
N THR A 75 -11.72 6.91 17.40
CA THR A 75 -12.49 8.12 17.75
C THR A 75 -13.90 8.04 17.16
N ALA A 76 -14.91 7.79 18.00
CA ALA A 76 -16.30 7.60 17.58
C ALA A 76 -16.85 8.71 16.65
N ALA A 77 -16.41 9.96 16.81
CA ALA A 77 -16.82 11.07 15.97
C ALA A 77 -16.19 11.07 14.56
N LEU A 78 -15.12 10.32 14.34
CA LEU A 78 -14.36 10.26 13.09
C LEU A 78 -14.36 8.87 12.44
N GLN A 79 -14.85 7.84 13.13
CA GLN A 79 -14.99 6.49 12.58
C GLN A 79 -15.82 6.50 11.29
N PRO A 80 -15.33 5.89 10.19
CA PRO A 80 -16.11 5.73 8.98
C PRO A 80 -17.38 4.93 9.24
N THR A 81 -18.49 5.33 8.60
CA THR A 81 -19.78 4.63 8.72
C THR A 81 -19.86 3.34 7.89
N SER A 82 -18.83 3.03 7.09
CA SER A 82 -18.80 1.81 6.29
C SER A 82 -18.61 0.59 7.19
N PRO A 83 -19.18 -0.58 6.85
CA PRO A 83 -19.20 -1.73 7.77
C PRO A 83 -17.84 -2.25 8.26
N THR A 84 -16.75 -1.95 7.55
CA THR A 84 -15.39 -2.41 7.91
C THR A 84 -14.37 -1.27 7.92
N GLY A 85 -14.82 -0.01 7.79
CA GLY A 85 -13.89 1.12 7.63
C GLY A 85 -13.04 1.37 8.88
N ALA A 86 -13.64 1.34 10.07
CA ALA A 86 -12.91 1.48 11.32
C ALA A 86 -11.92 0.33 11.55
N ASP A 87 -12.33 -0.92 11.26
CA ASP A 87 -11.48 -2.11 11.40
C ASP A 87 -10.26 -2.07 10.46
N ASP A 88 -10.45 -1.58 9.23
CA ASP A 88 -9.36 -1.40 8.27
C ASP A 88 -8.35 -0.34 8.74
N TRP A 89 -8.84 0.74 9.35
CA TRP A 89 -7.97 1.76 9.95
C TRP A 89 -7.30 1.28 11.22
N SER A 90 -7.94 0.44 12.03
CA SER A 90 -7.31 -0.21 13.19
C SER A 90 -6.15 -1.09 12.74
N THR A 91 -6.38 -1.91 11.70
CA THR A 91 -5.33 -2.76 11.12
C THR A 91 -4.21 -1.89 10.51
N SER A 92 -4.56 -0.78 9.86
CA SER A 92 -3.59 0.16 9.30
C SER A 92 -2.78 0.89 10.38
N LEU A 93 -3.37 1.22 11.53
CA LEU A 93 -2.65 1.83 12.65
C LEU A 93 -1.52 0.92 13.12
N ASP A 94 -1.84 -0.33 13.45
CA ASP A 94 -0.85 -1.32 13.90
C ASP A 94 0.22 -1.53 12.84
N ARG A 95 -0.20 -1.72 11.57
CA ARG A 95 0.72 -1.94 10.45
C ARG A 95 1.66 -0.76 10.21
N GLN A 96 1.16 0.48 10.35
CA GLN A 96 2.00 1.68 10.19
C GLN A 96 3.03 1.81 11.30
N LEU A 97 2.69 1.47 12.55
CA LEU A 97 3.64 1.46 13.66
C LEU A 97 4.73 0.41 13.44
N GLU A 98 4.34 -0.82 13.08
CA GLU A 98 5.28 -1.89 12.74
C GLU A 98 6.21 -1.49 11.58
N PHE A 99 5.67 -0.82 10.55
CA PHE A 99 6.43 -0.39 9.39
C PHE A 99 7.46 0.71 9.72
N ILE A 100 7.07 1.68 10.55
CA ILE A 100 7.98 2.75 11.00
C ILE A 100 9.08 2.16 11.88
N GLU A 101 8.77 1.22 12.77
CA GLU A 101 9.77 0.54 13.60
C GLU A 101 10.72 -0.32 12.75
N TRP A 102 10.17 -1.14 11.84
CA TRP A 102 10.95 -1.98 10.94
C TRP A 102 11.93 -1.18 10.06
N SER A 103 11.54 0.03 9.64
CA SER A 103 12.36 0.90 8.81
C SER A 103 13.31 1.80 9.60
N GLN A 104 13.37 1.70 10.93
CA GLN A 104 14.31 2.48 11.73
C GLN A 104 15.75 1.97 11.60
N SER A 105 16.67 2.86 11.22
CA SER A 105 18.10 2.58 11.13
C SER A 105 18.75 2.50 12.52
N SER A 106 19.98 1.96 12.58
CA SER A 106 20.76 1.91 13.82
C SER A 106 21.04 3.29 14.44
N ASP A 107 21.02 4.35 13.63
CA ASP A 107 21.24 5.72 14.06
C ASP A 107 19.91 6.46 14.39
N GLY A 108 18.78 5.76 14.26
CA GLY A 108 17.44 6.22 14.66
C GLY A 108 16.61 6.89 13.56
N GLY A 109 17.18 7.12 12.37
CA GLY A 109 16.45 7.65 11.21
C GLY A 109 15.53 6.61 10.57
N ILE A 110 14.44 7.02 9.92
CA ILE A 110 13.49 6.10 9.29
C ILE A 110 13.78 6.01 7.78
N ALA A 111 14.10 4.80 7.30
CA ALA A 111 14.45 4.50 5.92
C ALA A 111 13.24 4.56 4.96
N GLY A 112 13.47 4.47 3.65
CA GLY A 112 12.48 4.74 2.59
C GLY A 112 11.12 4.06 2.76
N GLY A 113 11.05 2.77 2.47
CA GLY A 113 9.81 2.01 2.62
C GLY A 113 9.83 0.62 1.99
N ALA A 114 8.71 0.21 1.38
CA ALA A 114 8.58 -1.10 0.75
C ALA A 114 7.60 -1.09 -0.43
N THR A 115 7.72 -2.09 -1.31
CA THR A 115 6.85 -2.28 -2.49
C THR A 115 6.39 -3.72 -2.66
N ASN A 116 5.13 -3.92 -3.04
CA ASN A 116 4.63 -5.20 -3.54
C ASN A 116 4.92 -5.42 -5.04
N SER A 117 5.35 -4.38 -5.75
CA SER A 117 5.65 -4.42 -7.19
C SER A 117 7.06 -3.90 -7.43
N TRP A 118 8.04 -4.80 -7.41
CA TRP A 118 9.43 -4.43 -7.69
C TRP A 118 9.53 -3.78 -9.07
N GLU A 119 10.24 -2.65 -9.15
CA GLU A 119 10.36 -1.80 -10.35
C GLU A 119 9.01 -1.41 -11.00
N GLY A 120 7.90 -1.52 -10.26
CA GLY A 120 6.55 -1.24 -10.76
C GLY A 120 6.03 -2.25 -11.80
N THR A 121 6.70 -3.40 -11.95
CA THR A 121 6.34 -4.45 -12.92
C THR A 121 6.14 -5.83 -12.29
N TYR A 122 6.19 -5.91 -10.96
CA TYR A 122 6.26 -7.17 -10.20
C TYR A 122 7.51 -7.98 -10.56
N ALA A 123 8.65 -7.30 -10.80
CA ALA A 123 9.90 -7.96 -11.13
C ALA A 123 10.48 -8.74 -9.94
N GLN A 124 11.52 -9.55 -10.20
CA GLN A 124 12.26 -10.24 -9.16
C GLN A 124 13.19 -9.25 -8.45
N PRO A 125 13.07 -9.04 -7.13
CA PRO A 125 14.04 -8.24 -6.37
C PRO A 125 15.39 -8.97 -6.24
N PRO A 126 16.48 -8.25 -5.92
CA PRO A 126 17.77 -8.84 -5.60
C PRO A 126 17.67 -9.91 -4.50
N ALA A 127 18.48 -10.96 -4.60
CA ALA A 127 18.52 -12.02 -3.60
C ALA A 127 18.89 -11.45 -2.21
N GLY A 128 18.15 -11.83 -1.18
CA GLY A 128 18.35 -11.35 0.18
C GLY A 128 17.72 -9.98 0.48
N THR A 129 16.91 -9.44 -0.41
CA THR A 129 16.11 -8.23 -0.13
C THR A 129 15.24 -8.46 1.10
N SER A 130 15.33 -7.54 2.08
CA SER A 130 14.51 -7.59 3.30
C SER A 130 13.04 -7.41 2.97
N THR A 131 12.17 -8.07 3.72
CA THR A 131 10.73 -8.00 3.52
C THR A 131 9.97 -7.52 4.74
N PHE A 132 8.83 -6.89 4.49
CA PHE A 132 7.84 -6.47 5.49
C PHE A 132 6.47 -7.00 5.04
N TYR A 133 5.95 -8.03 5.70
CA TYR A 133 4.73 -8.75 5.26
C TYR A 133 4.80 -9.20 3.79
N GLY A 134 6.00 -9.54 3.31
CA GLY A 134 6.26 -9.95 1.93
C GLY A 134 6.28 -8.81 0.90
N LEU A 135 6.16 -7.54 1.31
CA LEU A 135 6.59 -6.40 0.51
C LEU A 135 8.12 -6.30 0.56
N PHE A 136 8.75 -5.91 -0.54
CA PHE A 136 10.19 -5.80 -0.66
C PHE A 136 10.69 -4.42 -0.22
N TYR A 137 11.72 -4.37 0.62
CA TYR A 137 12.37 -3.12 1.05
C TYR A 137 12.84 -2.30 -0.15
N ASP A 138 12.49 -1.01 -0.15
CA ASP A 138 12.89 -0.04 -1.15
C ASP A 138 13.45 1.20 -0.44
N GLU A 139 14.73 1.50 -0.69
CA GLU A 139 15.40 2.68 -0.14
C GLU A 139 14.79 3.98 -0.67
N LYS A 140 14.28 3.97 -1.90
CA LYS A 140 13.77 5.17 -2.60
C LYS A 140 12.42 4.85 -3.26
N PRO A 141 11.34 4.70 -2.46
CA PRO A 141 10.04 4.36 -3.01
C PRO A 141 9.60 5.38 -4.06
N VAL A 142 9.25 4.88 -5.25
CA VAL A 142 8.58 5.60 -6.36
C VAL A 142 9.47 6.55 -7.17
N CYS A 143 10.10 7.53 -6.53
CA CYS A 143 10.92 8.52 -7.21
C CYS A 143 12.40 8.23 -6.95
N THR A 144 13.21 8.23 -8.02
CA THR A 144 14.64 7.93 -7.94
C THR A 144 15.52 9.11 -8.38
N ASP A 145 14.90 10.26 -8.63
CA ASP A 145 15.55 11.49 -9.08
C ASP A 145 14.93 12.75 -8.47
N PRO A 146 15.26 13.07 -7.20
CA PRO A 146 15.38 12.20 -6.02
C PRO A 146 14.01 11.70 -5.50
#